data_AF-A0A318K6N0-F1
#
_entry.id   AF-A0A318K6N0-F1
#
_cell.length_a   1.000
_cell.length_b   1.000
_cell.length_c   1.000
_cell.angle_alpha   90.00
_cell.angle_beta   90.00
_cell.angle_gamma   90.00
#
_symmetry.space_group_name_H-M   'P 1'
#
loop_
_entity.id
_entity.type
_entity.pdbx_description
1 polymer ?
#
loop_
_entity_poly.entity_id
_entity_poly.type
_entity_poly.pdbx_seq_one_letter_code
_entity_poly.pdbx_strand_id
1 'polypeptide(L)'
;MAVDSPFPGYIEDAKSGALKVRMDPQGFVDIDKACEELITQLTGVRADARELGEKTTWGLGESNPRLSSAIELVQLFREKAFGGPNNAYDTLSDYITVAEDIRAVFKAICETYQRTDTEFAAKLREISV
;
A
#
# COMPACT_ATOMS: atom_id res chain seq x y z
N MET A 1 -18.32 7.33 -3.58
CA MET A 1 -18.87 6.21 -4.39
C MET A 1 -18.14 4.95 -3.95
N ALA A 2 -18.86 3.90 -3.56
CA ALA A 2 -18.20 2.62 -3.28
C ALA A 2 -17.64 2.09 -4.62
N VAL A 3 -16.35 1.79 -4.67
CA VAL A 3 -15.75 1.12 -5.81
C VAL A 3 -16.16 -0.34 -5.71
N ASP A 4 -16.97 -0.82 -6.65
CA ASP A 4 -17.30 -2.24 -6.72
C ASP A 4 -16.01 -3.02 -6.96
N SER A 5 -15.68 -3.87 -6.00
CA SER A 5 -14.51 -4.74 -6.09
C SER A 5 -14.67 -5.69 -7.28
N PRO A 6 -13.67 -5.82 -8.17
CA PRO A 6 -13.74 -6.75 -9.30
C PRO A 6 -13.48 -8.20 -8.87
N PHE A 7 -12.96 -8.41 -7.66
CA PHE A 7 -12.54 -9.71 -7.16
C PHE A 7 -13.63 -10.78 -7.05
N PRO A 8 -14.91 -10.49 -6.74
CA PRO A 8 -15.96 -11.51 -6.74
C PRO A 8 -16.09 -12.23 -8.08
N GLY A 9 -15.99 -11.51 -9.21
CA GLY A 9 -16.02 -12.12 -10.54
C GLY A 9 -14.82 -13.04 -10.78
N TYR A 10 -13.62 -12.56 -10.46
CA TYR A 10 -12.40 -13.36 -10.59
C TYR A 10 -12.38 -14.59 -9.68
N ILE A 11 -13.01 -14.53 -8.50
CA ILE A 11 -13.15 -15.66 -7.58
C ILE A 11 -14.08 -16.73 -8.19
N GLU A 12 -15.19 -16.34 -8.80
CA GLU A 12 -16.09 -17.30 -9.46
C GLU A 12 -15.45 -17.91 -10.72
N ASP A 13 -14.70 -17.11 -11.48
CA ASP A 13 -13.89 -17.62 -12.59
C ASP A 13 -12.82 -18.60 -12.10
N ALA A 14 -12.19 -18.33 -10.94
CA ALA A 14 -11.21 -19.24 -10.35
C ALA A 14 -11.85 -20.56 -9.91
N LYS A 15 -13.01 -20.51 -9.22
CA LYS A 15 -13.75 -21.70 -8.77
C LYS A 15 -14.22 -22.57 -9.92
N SER A 16 -14.64 -21.95 -11.03
CA SER A 16 -15.10 -22.64 -12.23
C SER A 16 -13.96 -23.11 -13.15
N GLY A 17 -12.70 -22.78 -12.81
CA GLY A 17 -11.53 -23.04 -13.66
C GLY A 17 -11.48 -22.18 -14.93
N ALA A 18 -12.36 -21.18 -15.04
CA ALA A 18 -12.41 -20.23 -16.15
C ALA A 18 -11.38 -19.11 -16.03
N LEU A 19 -10.78 -18.91 -14.85
CA LEU A 19 -9.75 -17.88 -14.63
C LEU A 19 -8.53 -18.18 -15.50
N LYS A 20 -8.33 -17.33 -16.51
CA LYS A 20 -7.13 -17.33 -17.33
C LYS A 20 -6.19 -16.26 -16.81
N VAL A 21 -5.12 -16.68 -16.14
CA VAL A 21 -3.97 -15.80 -15.89
C VAL A 21 -3.29 -15.58 -17.24
N ARG A 22 -3.64 -14.49 -17.92
CA ARG A 22 -2.97 -14.11 -19.16
C ARG A 22 -1.65 -13.47 -18.78
N MET A 23 -0.56 -14.13 -19.15
CA MET A 23 0.79 -13.60 -18.97
C MET A 23 1.05 -12.54 -20.03
N ASP A 24 0.47 -11.38 -19.82
CA ASP A 24 0.60 -10.20 -20.69
C ASP A 24 1.75 -9.32 -20.18
N PRO A 25 2.80 -9.09 -20.98
CA PRO A 25 3.90 -8.19 -20.63
C PRO A 25 3.44 -6.83 -20.12
N GLN A 26 2.40 -6.23 -20.73
CA GLN A 26 1.86 -4.94 -20.31
C GLN A 26 1.27 -5.03 -18.89
N GLY A 27 0.54 -6.10 -18.58
CA GLY A 27 -0.04 -6.32 -17.26
C GLY A 27 1.00 -6.38 -16.14
N PHE A 28 2.20 -6.93 -16.40
CA PHE A 28 3.29 -6.91 -15.42
C PHE A 28 3.85 -5.50 -15.19
N VAL A 29 3.99 -4.71 -16.25
CA VAL A 29 4.42 -3.29 -16.15
C VAL A 29 3.38 -2.48 -15.36
N ASP A 30 2.10 -2.69 -15.66
CA ASP A 30 1.00 -1.97 -15.01
C ASP A 30 0.89 -2.32 -13.52
N ILE A 31 1.03 -3.59 -13.15
CA ILE A 31 1.04 -4.03 -11.75
C ILE A 31 2.25 -3.45 -11.01
N ASP A 32 3.44 -3.50 -11.61
CA ASP A 32 4.65 -2.95 -10.99
C ASP A 32 4.49 -1.46 -10.67
N LYS A 33 4.00 -0.71 -11.66
CA LYS A 33 3.71 0.72 -11.55
C LYS A 33 2.65 1.00 -10.49
N ALA A 34 1.54 0.26 -10.49
CA ALA A 34 0.46 0.44 -9.52
C ALA A 34 0.94 0.16 -8.08
N CYS A 35 1.74 -0.88 -7.87
CA CYS A 35 2.36 -1.16 -6.58
C CYS A 35 3.31 -0.02 -6.16
N GLU A 36 4.14 0.50 -7.07
CA GLU A 36 5.06 1.61 -6.77
C GLU A 36 4.33 2.90 -6.40
N GLU A 37 3.26 3.24 -7.14
CA GLU A 37 2.40 4.38 -6.85
C GLU A 37 1.73 4.23 -5.48
N LEU A 38 1.21 3.04 -5.16
CA LEU A 38 0.61 2.75 -3.87
C LEU A 38 1.62 2.86 -2.72
N ILE A 39 2.80 2.26 -2.86
CA ILE A 39 3.87 2.32 -1.86
C ILE A 39 4.28 3.77 -1.60
N THR A 40 4.39 4.59 -2.65
CA THR A 40 4.73 6.01 -2.55
C THR A 40 3.66 6.78 -1.78
N GLN A 41 2.38 6.58 -2.11
CA GLN A 41 1.26 7.21 -1.41
C GLN A 41 1.23 6.80 0.07
N LEU A 42 1.33 5.50 0.37
CA LEU A 42 1.35 4.99 1.74
C LEU A 42 2.55 5.51 2.52
N THR A 43 3.72 5.64 1.89
CA THR A 43 4.92 6.20 2.51
C THR A 43 4.72 7.66 2.89
N GLY A 44 4.07 8.46 2.03
CA GLY A 44 3.69 9.84 2.33
C GLY A 44 2.76 9.92 3.54
N VAL A 45 1.65 9.18 3.53
CA VAL A 45 0.70 9.19 4.65
C VAL A 45 1.32 8.65 5.94
N ARG A 46 2.25 7.68 5.85
CA ARG A 46 3.00 7.19 7.02
C ARG A 46 3.89 8.28 7.62
N ALA A 47 4.54 9.08 6.78
CA ALA A 47 5.33 10.22 7.24
C ALA A 47 4.44 11.26 7.93
N ASP A 48 3.27 11.57 7.37
CA ASP A 48 2.28 12.47 7.99
C ASP A 48 1.81 11.96 9.36
N ALA A 49 1.56 10.66 9.49
CA ALA A 49 1.18 10.03 10.76
C ALA A 49 2.28 10.20 11.82
N ARG A 50 3.55 10.03 11.43
CA ARG A 50 4.67 10.28 12.32
C ARG A 50 4.76 11.75 12.74
N GLU A 51 4.70 12.67 11.79
CA GLU A 51 4.74 14.11 12.06
C GLU A 51 3.63 14.51 13.03
N LEU A 52 2.43 13.97 12.84
CA LEU A 52 1.28 14.22 13.70
C LEU A 52 1.53 13.73 15.14
N GLY A 53 2.08 12.54 15.32
CA GLY A 53 2.41 12.01 16.65
C GLY A 53 3.56 12.76 17.34
N GLU A 54 4.55 13.22 16.58
CA GLU A 54 5.69 13.98 17.08
C GLU A 54 5.37 15.47 17.31
N LYS A 55 4.26 15.99 16.76
CA LYS A 55 3.85 17.40 16.87
C LYS A 55 3.89 17.89 18.32
N THR A 56 4.66 18.92 18.62
CA THR A 56 4.85 19.41 20.00
C THR A 56 3.60 20.10 20.57
N THR A 57 2.89 20.87 19.76
CA THR A 57 1.70 21.64 20.16
C THR A 57 0.56 21.37 19.18
N TRP A 58 -0.61 21.04 19.71
CA TRP A 58 -1.85 20.77 18.99
C TRP A 58 -2.82 21.96 19.02
N GLY A 59 -2.65 22.89 19.95
CA GLY A 59 -3.46 24.10 20.03
C GLY A 59 -4.88 23.85 20.55
N LEU A 60 -5.07 22.78 21.33
CA LEU A 60 -6.35 22.38 21.93
C LEU A 60 -6.47 22.85 23.38
N GLY A 61 -5.44 23.51 23.92
CA GLY A 61 -5.38 23.95 25.32
C GLY A 61 -4.60 22.99 26.22
N GLU A 62 -3.86 22.05 25.64
CA GLU A 62 -3.03 21.05 26.32
C GLU A 62 -1.91 21.64 27.19
N SER A 63 -1.58 22.92 27.01
CA SER A 63 -0.64 23.65 27.87
C SER A 63 -1.29 24.19 29.15
N ASN A 64 -2.62 24.18 29.26
CA ASN A 64 -3.34 24.60 30.45
C ASN A 64 -3.64 23.39 31.34
N PRO A 65 -3.01 23.25 32.53
CA PRO A 65 -3.19 22.10 33.40
C PRO A 65 -4.62 21.97 33.96
N ARG A 66 -5.45 23.01 33.84
CA ARG A 66 -6.87 22.95 34.22
C ARG A 66 -7.76 22.31 33.15
N LEU A 67 -7.27 22.16 31.93
CA LEU A 67 -7.99 21.55 30.80
C LEU A 67 -7.55 20.09 30.62
N SER A 68 -7.81 19.25 31.63
CA SER A 68 -7.38 17.83 31.62
C SER A 68 -7.87 17.06 30.39
N SER A 69 -9.09 17.33 29.92
CA SER A 69 -9.63 16.72 28.71
C SER A 69 -8.83 17.06 27.44
N ALA A 70 -8.25 18.26 27.36
CA ALA A 70 -7.39 18.64 26.23
C ALA A 70 -6.06 17.87 26.26
N ILE A 71 -5.49 17.68 27.46
CA ILE A 71 -4.27 16.88 27.65
C ILE A 71 -4.50 15.43 27.26
N GLU A 72 -5.59 14.82 27.74
CA GLU A 72 -5.95 13.43 27.42
C GLU A 72 -6.22 13.24 25.93
N LEU A 73 -6.94 14.17 25.29
CA LEU A 73 -7.25 14.09 23.86
C LEU A 73 -5.97 14.19 23.01
N VAL A 74 -5.06 15.11 23.35
CA VAL A 74 -3.77 15.22 22.67
C VAL A 74 -2.94 13.96 22.84
N GLN A 75 -2.91 13.37 24.04
CA GLN A 75 -2.21 12.10 24.27
C GLN A 75 -2.78 10.99 23.40
N LEU A 76 -4.11 10.86 23.34
CA LEU A 76 -4.79 9.86 22.50
C LEU A 76 -4.47 10.06 21.01
N PHE A 77 -4.49 11.31 20.52
CA PHE A 77 -4.18 11.57 19.12
C PHE A 77 -2.71 11.27 18.79
N ARG A 78 -1.77 11.60 19.69
CA ARG A 78 -0.37 11.21 19.53
C ARG A 78 -0.23 9.70 19.42
N GLU A 79 -0.78 8.97 20.37
CA GLU A 79 -0.71 7.51 20.43
C GLU A 79 -1.34 6.86 19.20
N LYS A 80 -2.48 7.39 18.72
CA LYS A 80 -3.14 6.90 17.51
C LYS A 80 -2.42 7.26 16.23
N ALA A 81 -1.64 8.32 16.21
CA ALA A 81 -0.80 8.67 15.08
C ALA A 81 0.49 7.82 15.05
N PHE A 82 1.23 7.79 16.17
CA PHE A 82 2.54 7.14 16.29
C PHE A 82 2.90 6.77 17.74
N GLY A 83 3.53 5.60 17.93
CA GLY A 83 4.12 5.19 19.20
C GLY A 83 3.15 4.59 20.24
N GLY A 84 1.84 4.65 20.00
CA GLY A 84 0.82 3.96 20.80
C GLY A 84 0.35 2.64 20.18
N PRO A 85 -0.48 1.85 20.87
CA PRO A 85 -1.02 0.60 20.32
C PRO A 85 -2.06 0.88 19.22
N ASN A 86 -2.02 0.07 18.16
CA ASN A 86 -2.93 0.19 17.02
C ASN A 86 -2.95 1.64 16.49
N ASN A 87 -1.77 2.07 16.03
CA ASN A 87 -1.51 3.40 15.51
C ASN A 87 -1.43 3.38 13.97
N ALA A 88 -1.62 4.56 13.37
CA ALA A 88 -1.64 4.74 11.92
C ALA A 88 -0.28 4.43 11.28
N TYR A 89 0.83 4.87 11.88
CA TYR A 89 2.17 4.66 11.35
C TYR A 89 2.52 3.16 11.17
N ASP A 90 2.27 2.34 12.18
CA ASP A 90 2.56 0.90 12.15
C ASP A 90 1.62 0.21 11.15
N THR A 91 0.33 0.53 11.21
CA THR A 91 -0.65 -0.01 10.26
C THR A 91 -0.23 0.28 8.82
N LEU A 92 0.12 1.54 8.49
CA LEU A 92 0.57 1.92 7.15
C LEU A 92 1.87 1.20 6.76
N SER A 93 2.76 0.93 7.72
CA SER A 93 3.97 0.14 7.47
C SER A 93 3.62 -1.30 7.06
N ASP A 94 2.64 -1.93 7.73
CA ASP A 94 2.17 -3.26 7.36
C ASP A 94 1.60 -3.28 5.94
N TYR A 95 0.80 -2.27 5.55
CA TYR A 95 0.27 -2.15 4.19
C TYR A 95 1.37 -1.94 3.15
N ILE A 96 2.43 -1.17 3.47
CA ILE A 96 3.60 -1.01 2.60
C ILE A 96 4.28 -2.35 2.38
N THR A 97 4.54 -3.12 3.45
CA THR A 97 5.16 -4.44 3.35
C THR A 97 4.35 -5.39 2.48
N VAL A 98 3.03 -5.43 2.65
CA VAL A 98 2.16 -6.26 1.79
C VAL A 98 2.23 -5.82 0.33
N ALA A 99 2.26 -4.52 0.04
CA ALA A 99 2.40 -4.01 -1.33
C ALA A 99 3.79 -4.35 -1.94
N GLU A 100 4.85 -4.30 -1.14
CA GLU A 100 6.21 -4.72 -1.54
C GLU A 100 6.27 -6.22 -1.83
N ASP A 101 5.64 -7.05 -1.01
CA ASP A 101 5.56 -8.50 -1.21
C ASP A 101 4.82 -8.86 -2.49
N ILE A 102 3.66 -8.23 -2.73
CA ILE A 102 2.90 -8.40 -3.99
C ILE A 102 3.78 -8.03 -5.18
N ARG A 103 4.44 -6.87 -5.13
CA ARG A 103 5.35 -6.41 -6.19
C ARG A 103 6.47 -7.41 -6.44
N ALA A 104 7.10 -7.92 -5.38
CA ALA A 104 8.19 -8.89 -5.47
C ALA A 104 7.75 -10.19 -6.13
N VAL A 105 6.57 -10.71 -5.79
CA VAL A 105 5.99 -11.91 -6.42
C VAL A 105 5.82 -11.70 -7.93
N PHE A 106 5.20 -10.59 -8.35
CA PHE A 106 4.98 -10.32 -9.78
C PHE A 106 6.29 -10.08 -10.54
N LYS A 107 7.29 -9.42 -9.93
CA LYS A 107 8.63 -9.29 -10.53
C LYS A 107 9.28 -10.65 -10.75
N ALA A 108 9.28 -11.53 -9.76
CA ALA A 108 9.88 -12.86 -9.88
C ALA A 108 9.21 -13.71 -10.98
N ILE A 109 7.89 -13.61 -11.11
CA ILE A 109 7.15 -14.25 -12.21
C ILE A 109 7.59 -13.66 -13.55
N CYS A 110 7.61 -12.33 -13.68
CA CYS A 110 8.02 -11.64 -14.91
C CYS A 110 9.44 -12.01 -15.36
N GLU A 111 10.41 -12.01 -14.44
CA GLU A 111 11.80 -12.41 -14.69
C GLU A 111 11.90 -13.86 -15.17
N THR A 112 11.09 -14.75 -14.60
CA THR A 112 11.04 -16.15 -15.05
C THR A 112 10.56 -16.24 -16.49
N TYR A 113 9.49 -15.51 -16.86
CA TYR A 113 8.99 -15.48 -18.23
C TYR A 113 9.97 -14.85 -19.21
N GLN A 114 10.64 -13.76 -18.84
CA GLN A 114 11.71 -13.18 -19.67
C GLN A 114 12.82 -14.20 -19.99
N ARG A 115 13.15 -15.09 -19.05
CA ARG A 115 14.20 -16.11 -19.23
C ARG A 115 13.73 -17.28 -20.07
N THR A 116 12.47 -17.70 -19.95
CA THR A 116 11.96 -18.92 -20.58
C THR A 116 11.21 -18.70 -21.89
N ASP A 117 10.73 -17.48 -22.16
CA ASP A 117 9.91 -17.14 -23.32
C ASP A 117 10.51 -15.95 -24.09
N THR A 118 11.03 -16.24 -25.28
CA THR A 118 11.71 -15.26 -26.13
C THR A 118 10.76 -14.22 -26.71
N GLU A 119 9.51 -14.60 -27.02
CA GLU A 119 8.49 -13.68 -27.55
C GLU A 119 8.02 -12.73 -26.45
N PHE A 120 7.79 -13.25 -25.24
CA PHE A 120 7.48 -12.45 -24.07
C PHE A 120 8.61 -11.46 -23.78
N ALA A 121 9.86 -11.92 -23.78
CA ALA A 121 11.03 -11.05 -23.57
C ALA A 121 11.16 -9.96 -24.63
N ALA A 122 10.86 -10.27 -25.90
CA ALA A 122 10.87 -9.28 -26.97
C ALA A 122 9.81 -8.20 -26.77
N LYS A 123 8.55 -8.60 -26.53
CA LYS A 123 7.45 -7.66 -26.26
C LYS A 123 7.71 -6.78 -25.04
N LEU A 124 8.24 -7.36 -23.97
CA LEU A 124 8.51 -6.60 -22.76
C LEU A 124 9.62 -5.56 -22.97
N ARG A 125 10.64 -5.87 -23.78
CA ARG A 125 11.65 -4.87 -24.20
C ARG A 125 11.04 -3.74 -25.01
N GLU A 126 10.10 -4.01 -25.91
CA GLU A 126 9.41 -2.98 -26.68
C GLU A 126 8.58 -2.03 -25.81
N ILE A 127 7.97 -2.54 -24.74
CA ILE A 127 7.13 -1.77 -23.82
C ILE A 127 7.96 -0.99 -22.79
N SER A 128 9.13 -1.50 -22.41
CA SER A 128 9.97 -0.92 -21.34
C SER A 128 10.92 0.19 -21.81
N VAL A 129 10.88 0.57 -23.09
CA VAL A 129 11.66 1.68 -23.69
C VAL A 129 10.87 2.97 -23.58
#